data_AF-A0A956TP36-F1
#
_entry.id   AF-A0A956TP36-F1
#
_cell.length_a   1.000
_cell.length_b   1.000
_cell.length_c   1.000
_cell.angle_alpha   90.00
_cell.angle_beta   90.00
_cell.angle_gamma   90.00
#
_symmetry.space_group_name_H-M   'P 1'
#
loop_
_entity.id
_entity.type
_entity.pdbx_description
1 polymer ?
#
loop_
_entity_poly.entity_id
_entity_poly.type
_entity_poly.pdbx_seq_one_letter_code
_entity_poly.pdbx_strand_id
1 'polypeptide(L)'
;DAALERHVSVVEGVKYINLPTGDAPPRPEKLARFIYILEQARLDKERGKPGSVFVHCRAGSDRTGLYIAVWRVLSQGWRPEQAMLEMLRYGFQIHKLDFLAGSDAGRILAEKRQSKGKLSSQVAAKDSGEQATR
;
A
#
# COMPACT_ATOMS: atom_id res chain seq x y z
N ASP A 1 0.73 0.41 -21.50
CA ASP A 1 1.31 -0.62 -22.38
C ASP A 1 2.74 -0.84 -21.93
N ALA A 2 3.13 -2.09 -21.64
CA ALA A 2 4.46 -2.41 -21.13
C ALA A 2 5.59 -2.07 -22.13
N ALA A 3 5.31 -2.09 -23.44
CA ALA A 3 6.29 -1.69 -24.45
C ALA A 3 6.58 -0.19 -24.38
N LEU A 4 5.54 0.63 -24.22
CA LEU A 4 5.66 2.07 -24.05
C LEU A 4 6.38 2.41 -22.74
N GLU A 5 6.01 1.79 -21.63
CA GLU A 5 6.67 2.00 -20.33
C GLU A 5 8.17 1.67 -20.40
N ARG A 6 8.53 0.57 -21.06
CA ARG A 6 9.93 0.21 -21.31
C ARG A 6 10.63 1.27 -22.15
N HIS A 7 10.01 1.71 -23.23
CA HIS A 7 10.59 2.72 -24.13
C HIS A 7 10.88 4.02 -23.37
N VAL A 8 9.89 4.57 -22.67
CA VAL A 8 10.05 5.79 -21.87
C VAL A 8 11.15 5.62 -20.82
N SER A 9 11.16 4.48 -20.11
CA SER A 9 12.19 4.23 -19.09
C SER A 9 13.60 4.21 -19.70
N VAL A 10 13.79 3.62 -20.88
CA VAL A 10 15.08 3.59 -21.56
C VAL A 10 15.51 5.00 -21.99
N VAL A 11 14.59 5.79 -22.53
CA VAL A 11 14.86 7.18 -22.94
C VAL A 11 15.25 8.04 -21.75
N GLU A 12 14.58 7.88 -20.61
CA GLU A 12 14.85 8.62 -19.38
C GLU A 12 16.03 8.06 -18.57
N GLY A 13 16.71 7.02 -19.07
CA GLY A 13 17.86 6.40 -18.39
C GLY A 13 17.49 5.64 -17.10
N VAL A 14 16.22 5.25 -16.94
CA VAL A 14 15.71 4.50 -15.79
C VAL A 14 15.65 3.00 -16.12
N LYS A 15 16.16 2.17 -15.21
CA LYS A 15 16.07 0.71 -15.33
C LYS A 15 14.61 0.24 -15.21
N TYR A 16 14.06 -0.30 -16.30
CA TYR A 16 12.71 -0.87 -16.31
C TYR A 16 12.70 -2.34 -15.88
N ILE A 17 11.82 -2.68 -14.93
CA ILE A 17 11.57 -4.06 -14.51
C ILE A 17 10.06 -4.31 -14.53
N ASN A 18 9.63 -5.27 -15.35
CA ASN A 18 8.23 -5.71 -15.38
C ASN A 18 8.04 -6.94 -14.50
N LEU A 19 7.06 -6.88 -13.59
CA LEU A 19 6.56 -8.01 -12.81
C LEU A 19 5.09 -8.23 -13.17
N PRO A 20 4.78 -9.03 -14.21
CA PRO A 20 3.41 -9.23 -14.65
C PRO A 20 2.58 -9.88 -13.55
N THR A 21 1.53 -9.21 -13.06
CA THR A 21 0.64 -9.74 -12.02
C THR A 21 -0.80 -9.48 -12.45
N GLY A 22 -1.58 -10.57 -12.56
CA GLY A 22 -3.00 -10.53 -12.89
C GLY A 22 -3.85 -10.07 -11.71
N ASP A 23 -5.13 -10.43 -11.71
CA ASP A 23 -6.08 -10.03 -10.67
C ASP A 23 -6.00 -10.89 -9.40
N ALA A 24 -5.39 -12.08 -9.50
CA ALA A 24 -5.09 -12.93 -8.35
C ALA A 24 -3.90 -12.38 -7.54
N PRO A 25 -3.80 -12.70 -6.24
CA PRO A 25 -2.62 -12.42 -5.44
C PRO A 25 -1.32 -12.90 -6.12
N PRO A 26 -0.22 -12.13 -6.04
CA PRO A 26 1.05 -12.52 -6.62
C PRO A 26 1.57 -13.79 -5.95
N ARG A 27 2.13 -14.69 -6.76
CA ARG A 27 2.78 -15.89 -6.24
C ARG A 27 4.03 -15.51 -5.42
N PRO A 28 4.41 -16.32 -4.41
CA PRO A 28 5.57 -16.05 -3.55
C PRO A 28 6.85 -15.73 -4.31
N GLU A 29 7.09 -16.37 -5.46
CA GLU A 29 8.32 -16.15 -6.26
C GLU A 29 8.39 -14.72 -6.82
N LYS A 30 7.23 -14.13 -7.16
CA LYS A 30 7.18 -12.75 -7.64
C LYS A 30 7.39 -11.75 -6.51
N LEU A 31 6.89 -12.05 -5.30
CA LEU A 31 7.14 -11.26 -4.11
C LEU A 31 8.62 -11.31 -3.73
N ALA A 32 9.23 -12.49 -3.73
CA ALA A 32 10.66 -12.66 -3.47
C ALA A 32 11.51 -11.89 -4.49
N ARG A 33 11.16 -11.96 -5.78
CA ARG A 33 11.83 -11.18 -6.83
C ARG A 33 11.72 -9.68 -6.59
N PHE A 34 10.55 -9.20 -6.18
CA PHE A 34 10.35 -7.78 -5.87
C PHE A 34 11.20 -7.32 -4.69
N ILE A 35 11.21 -8.08 -3.60
CA ILE A 35 12.03 -7.78 -2.41
C ILE A 35 13.52 -7.75 -2.79
N TYR A 36 13.98 -8.73 -3.56
CA TYR A 36 15.35 -8.77 -4.06
C TYR A 36 15.71 -7.50 -4.84
N ILE A 37 14.85 -7.03 -5.74
CA ILE A 37 15.07 -5.80 -6.52
C ILE A 37 15.21 -4.58 -5.60
N LEU A 38 14.32 -4.42 -4.62
CA LEU A 38 14.38 -3.30 -3.69
C LEU A 38 15.64 -3.33 -2.84
N GLU A 39 16.06 -4.52 -2.41
CA GLU A 39 17.27 -4.69 -1.63
C GLU A 39 18.53 -4.37 -2.44
N GLN A 40 18.59 -4.78 -3.71
CA GLN A 40 19.69 -4.38 -4.59
C GLN A 40 19.74 -2.86 -4.79
N ALA A 41 18.58 -2.22 -5.02
CA ALA A 41 18.52 -0.77 -5.17
C ALA A 41 18.95 -0.03 -3.89
N ARG A 42 18.59 -0.56 -2.71
CA ARG A 42 19.04 -0.06 -1.41
C ARG A 42 20.57 -0.13 -1.30
N LEU A 43 21.17 -1.28 -1.61
CA LEU A 43 22.62 -1.47 -1.59
C LEU A 43 23.35 -0.59 -2.60
N ASP A 44 22.80 -0.41 -3.80
CA ASP A 44 23.35 0.50 -4.80
C ASP A 44 23.36 1.94 -4.28
N LYS A 45 22.28 2.39 -3.63
CA LYS A 45 22.22 3.70 -2.99
C LYS A 45 23.30 3.87 -1.91
N GLU A 46 23.51 2.85 -1.07
CA GLU A 46 24.55 2.85 -0.03
C GLU A 46 25.97 2.90 -0.61
N ARG A 47 26.16 2.38 -1.81
CA ARG A 47 27.42 2.42 -2.56
C ARG A 47 27.61 3.72 -3.36
N GLY A 48 26.74 4.72 -3.17
CA GLY A 48 26.78 6.00 -3.90
C GLY A 48 26.32 5.90 -5.35
N LYS A 49 25.59 4.85 -5.73
CA LYS A 49 25.01 4.68 -7.06
C LYS A 49 23.52 5.08 -7.07
N PRO A 50 22.92 5.32 -8.24
CA PRO A 50 21.47 5.48 -8.34
C PRO A 50 20.75 4.24 -7.77
N GLY A 51 19.85 4.46 -6.80
CA GLY A 51 19.13 3.37 -6.11
C GLY A 51 17.70 3.73 -5.69
N SER A 52 17.15 4.81 -6.25
CA SER A 52 15.74 5.16 -6.05
C SER A 52 14.86 4.25 -6.91
N VAL A 53 13.76 3.76 -6.33
CA VAL A 53 12.82 2.88 -7.01
C VAL A 53 11.45 3.51 -7.07
N PHE A 54 10.86 3.54 -8.28
CA PHE A 54 9.47 3.91 -8.50
C PHE A 54 8.67 2.64 -8.81
N VAL A 55 7.58 2.42 -8.06
CA VAL A 55 6.72 1.24 -8.20
C VAL A 55 5.32 1.68 -8.57
N HIS A 56 4.75 1.11 -9.64
CA HIS A 56 3.38 1.37 -10.03
C HIS A 56 2.69 0.10 -10.55
N CYS A 57 1.38 0.19 -10.67
CA CYS A 57 0.56 -0.73 -11.46
C CYS A 57 -0.35 0.11 -12.36
N ARG A 58 -1.41 -0.46 -12.93
CA ARG A 58 -2.35 0.32 -13.76
C ARG A 58 -3.03 1.47 -12.99
N ALA A 59 -3.50 1.21 -11.77
CA ALA A 59 -4.23 2.18 -10.94
C ALA A 59 -3.37 2.78 -9.81
N GLY A 60 -2.15 2.27 -9.61
CA GLY A 60 -1.28 2.69 -8.51
C GLY A 60 -1.71 2.26 -7.11
N SER A 61 -2.85 1.57 -6.95
CA SER A 61 -3.43 1.23 -5.64
C SER A 61 -3.18 -0.22 -5.22
N ASP A 62 -3.90 -1.19 -5.79
CA ASP A 62 -4.06 -2.50 -5.17
C ASP A 62 -2.77 -3.34 -5.21
N ARG A 63 -2.25 -3.62 -6.41
CA ARG A 63 -1.03 -4.41 -6.59
C ARG A 63 0.18 -3.68 -6.00
N THR A 64 0.29 -2.37 -6.24
CA THR A 64 1.37 -1.56 -5.65
C THR A 64 1.35 -1.68 -4.13
N GLY A 65 0.19 -1.46 -3.50
CA GLY A 65 0.01 -1.52 -2.07
C GLY A 65 0.35 -2.89 -1.48
N LEU A 66 -0.08 -3.98 -2.13
CA LEU A 66 0.19 -5.33 -1.64
C LEU A 66 1.69 -5.66 -1.66
N TYR A 67 2.39 -5.35 -2.75
CA TYR A 67 3.82 -5.58 -2.86
C TYR A 67 4.61 -4.76 -1.82
N ILE A 68 4.24 -3.49 -1.62
CA ILE A 68 4.85 -2.63 -0.60
C ILE A 68 4.54 -3.16 0.80
N ALA A 69 3.31 -3.57 1.09
CA ALA A 69 2.93 -4.11 2.39
C ALA A 69 3.75 -5.35 2.76
N VAL A 70 3.92 -6.29 1.82
CA VAL A 70 4.77 -7.48 2.02
C VAL A 70 6.22 -7.08 2.29
N TRP A 71 6.75 -6.11 1.54
CA TRP A 71 8.11 -5.60 1.77
C TRP A 71 8.26 -4.92 3.13
N ARG A 72 7.29 -4.11 3.58
CA ARG A 72 7.29 -3.51 4.93
C ARG A 72 7.43 -4.56 6.02
N VAL A 73 6.66 -5.65 5.92
CA VAL A 73 6.68 -6.73 6.91
C VAL A 73 8.01 -7.47 6.87
N LEU A 74 8.42 -7.95 5.70
CA LEU A 74 9.57 -8.85 5.58
C LEU A 74 10.92 -8.15 5.67
N SER A 75 11.04 -6.92 5.16
CA SER A 75 12.31 -6.21 5.09
C SER A 75 12.46 -5.12 6.16
N GLN A 76 11.36 -4.59 6.69
CA GLN A 76 11.41 -3.53 7.71
C GLN A 76 10.85 -3.96 9.07
N GLY A 77 10.43 -5.22 9.21
CA GLY A 77 9.89 -5.75 10.47
C GLY A 77 8.58 -5.11 10.90
N TRP A 78 7.84 -4.49 9.97
CA TRP A 78 6.54 -3.91 10.31
C TRP A 78 5.58 -5.02 10.70
N ARG A 79 4.71 -4.71 11.65
CA ARG A 79 3.55 -5.55 11.93
C ARG A 79 2.63 -5.62 10.70
N PRO A 80 2.06 -6.79 10.36
CA PRO A 80 1.14 -6.92 9.22
C PRO A 80 -0.01 -5.92 9.25
N GLU A 81 -0.56 -5.62 10.42
CA GLU A 81 -1.67 -4.67 10.56
C GLU A 81 -1.26 -3.24 10.20
N GLN A 82 -0.03 -2.86 10.56
CA GLN A 82 0.51 -1.54 10.23
C GLN A 82 0.72 -1.40 8.71
N ALA A 83 1.28 -2.43 8.07
CA ALA A 83 1.47 -2.47 6.62
C ALA A 83 0.12 -2.43 5.87
N MET A 84 -0.88 -3.15 6.39
CA MET A 84 -2.23 -3.13 5.82
C MET A 84 -2.88 -1.75 5.95
N LEU A 85 -2.75 -1.07 7.10
CA LEU A 85 -3.26 0.29 7.28
C LEU A 85 -2.61 1.28 6.32
N GLU A 86 -1.31 1.15 6.05
CA GLU A 86 -0.61 1.97 5.05
C GLU A 86 -1.20 1.74 3.66
N MET A 87 -1.32 0.48 3.23
CA MET A 87 -1.89 0.12 1.95
C MET A 87 -3.30 0.70 1.75
N LEU A 88 -4.15 0.64 2.78
CA LEU A 88 -5.50 1.22 2.75
C LEU A 88 -5.49 2.75 2.70
N ARG A 89 -4.57 3.39 3.43
CA ARG A 89 -4.41 4.84 3.40
C ARG A 89 -4.05 5.35 1.99
N TYR A 90 -3.31 4.56 1.22
CA TYR A 90 -2.90 4.89 -0.15
C TYR A 90 -3.82 4.31 -1.23
N GLY A 91 -5.09 4.01 -0.89
CA GLY A 91 -6.14 3.80 -1.89
C GLY A 91 -6.41 2.34 -2.27
N PHE A 92 -5.85 1.37 -1.55
CA PHE A 92 -6.24 -0.03 -1.71
C PHE A 92 -7.72 -0.23 -1.43
N GLN A 93 -8.39 -0.93 -2.34
CA GLN A 93 -9.84 -1.08 -2.29
C GLN A 93 -10.28 -2.15 -1.27
N ILE A 94 -10.92 -1.70 -0.20
CA ILE A 94 -11.41 -2.52 0.93
C ILE A 94 -12.31 -3.70 0.54
N HIS A 95 -13.09 -3.63 -0.53
CA HIS A 95 -13.93 -4.76 -0.97
C HIS A 95 -13.11 -5.93 -1.55
N LYS A 96 -11.79 -5.76 -1.72
CA LYS A 96 -10.87 -6.85 -2.05
C LYS A 96 -10.24 -7.50 -0.81
N LEU A 97 -10.56 -7.00 0.39
CA LEU A 97 -10.17 -7.62 1.66
C LEU A 97 -11.01 -8.84 2.01
N ASP A 98 -11.98 -9.26 1.20
CA ASP A 98 -12.72 -10.50 1.45
C ASP A 98 -11.77 -11.72 1.53
N PHE A 99 -10.60 -11.64 0.90
CA PHE A 99 -9.49 -12.60 1.04
C PHE A 99 -8.78 -12.55 2.42
N LEU A 100 -8.84 -11.43 3.13
CA LEU A 100 -8.20 -11.16 4.43
C LEU A 100 -9.21 -11.08 5.59
N ALA A 101 -10.51 -11.18 5.34
CA ALA A 101 -11.58 -10.99 6.32
C ALA A 101 -11.57 -12.00 7.49
N GLY A 102 -10.78 -13.07 7.40
CA GLY A 102 -10.52 -14.01 8.50
C GLY A 102 -9.31 -13.66 9.39
N SER A 103 -8.54 -12.61 9.08
CA SER A 103 -7.36 -12.20 9.84
C SER A 103 -7.68 -11.20 10.95
N ASP A 104 -6.84 -11.14 11.99
CA ASP A 104 -6.97 -10.16 13.08
C ASP A 104 -6.98 -8.71 12.58
N ALA A 105 -6.34 -8.48 11.43
CA ALA A 105 -6.35 -7.21 10.72
C ALA A 105 -7.76 -6.81 10.24
N GLY A 106 -8.57 -7.78 9.78
CA GLY A 106 -9.97 -7.57 9.40
C GLY A 106 -10.85 -7.16 10.59
N ARG A 107 -10.61 -7.75 11.78
CA ARG A 107 -11.31 -7.40 13.02
C ARG A 107 -10.99 -5.96 13.48
N ILE A 108 -9.72 -5.58 13.44
CA ILE A 108 -9.26 -4.23 13.82
C ILE A 108 -9.85 -3.14 12.92
N LEU A 109 -10.03 -3.41 11.62
CA LEU A 109 -10.68 -2.48 10.69
C LEU A 109 -12.18 -2.33 10.97
N ALA A 110 -12.87 -3.42 11.34
CA ALA A 110 -14.26 -3.38 11.73
C ALA A 110 -14.47 -2.55 13.02
N GLU A 111 -13.56 -2.68 13.99
CA GLU A 111 -13.55 -1.89 15.23
C GLU A 111 -13.33 -0.39 14.96
N LYS A 112 -12.40 -0.03 14.08
CA LYS A 112 -12.18 1.38 13.69
C LYS A 112 -13.34 2.01 12.91
N ARG A 113 -14.16 1.20 12.23
CA ARG A 113 -15.42 1.66 11.62
C ARG A 113 -16.44 2.09 12.68
N GLN A 114 -16.53 1.35 13.79
CA GLN A 114 -17.43 1.70 14.89
C GLN A 114 -16.95 2.93 15.69
N SER A 115 -15.63 3.13 15.84
CA SER A 115 -15.11 4.32 16.51
C SER A 115 -15.28 5.60 15.69
N LYS A 116 -15.14 5.55 14.36
CA LYS A 116 -15.49 6.70 13.48
C LYS A 116 -17.00 6.98 13.46
N GLY A 117 -17.84 5.95 13.51
CA GLY A 117 -19.30 6.12 13.61
C GLY A 117 -19.74 6.80 14.92
N LYS A 118 -19.09 6.48 16.05
CA LYS A 118 -19.33 7.16 17.34
C LYS A 118 -18.79 8.59 17.40
N LEU A 119 -17.68 8.88 16.73
CA LEU A 119 -17.11 10.23 16.70
C LEU A 119 -17.96 11.18 15.83
N SER A 120 -18.50 10.68 14.71
CA SER A 120 -19.41 11.46 13.85
C SER A 120 -20.74 11.81 14.54
N SER A 121 -21.30 10.92 15.38
CA SER A 121 -22.54 11.19 16.10
C SER A 121 -22.33 12.08 17.33
N GLN A 122 -21.16 12.04 17.97
CA GLN A 122 -20.83 12.92 19.09
C GLN A 122 -20.45 14.35 18.68
N VAL A 123 -19.85 14.53 17.49
CA VAL A 123 -19.55 15.88 16.97
C VAL A 123 -20.81 16.56 16.44
N ALA A 124 -21.70 15.82 15.77
CA ALA A 124 -22.98 16.37 15.28
C ALA A 124 -23.94 16.80 16.41
N ALA A 125 -23.86 16.17 17.59
CA ALA A 125 -24.69 16.52 18.75
C ALA A 125 -24.17 17.74 19.55
N LYS A 126 -22.92 18.19 19.30
CA LYS A 126 -22.29 19.29 20.03
C LYS A 126 -22.40 20.64 19.33
N ASP A 127 -22.55 20.65 18.00
CA ASP A 127 -22.69 21.89 17.20
C ASP A 127 -24.10 22.52 17.24
N SER A 128 -25.10 21.85 17.82
CA SER A 128 -26.46 22.38 17.96
C SER A 128 -26.74 23.10 19.29
N GLY A 129 -25.73 23.26 20.17
CA GLY A 129 -25.93 23.68 21.56
C GLY A 129 -25.46 25.08 21.96
N GLU A 130 -24.77 25.84 21.11
CA GLU A 130 -24.08 27.07 21.55
C GLU A 130 -24.48 28.31 20.72
N GLN A 131 -25.76 28.61 20.71
CA GLN A 131 -26.31 29.94 20.40
C GLN A 131 -27.56 30.23 21.24
N ALA A 132 -27.41 30.36 22.56
CA ALA A 132 -28.39 31.07 23.39
C ALA A 132 -27.85 31.30 24.81
N THR A 133 -27.22 32.44 25.05
CA THR A 133 -27.42 33.28 26.26
C THR A 133 -26.67 34.60 26.05
N ARG A 134 -27.45 35.64 25.75
CA ARG A 134 -27.17 37.01 26.19
C ARG A 134 -27.79 37.18 27.58
#